data_AF-A0A355AYU0-F1
#
_entry.id   AF-A0A355AYU0-F1
#
_cell.length_a   1.000
_cell.length_b   1.000
_cell.length_c   1.000
_cell.angle_alpha   90.00
_cell.angle_beta   90.00
_cell.angle_gamma   90.00
#
_symmetry.space_group_name_H-M   'P 1'
#
loop_
_entity.id
_entity.type
_entity.pdbx_description
1 polymer ?
#
loop_
_entity_poly.entity_id
_entity_poly.type
_entity_poly.pdbx_seq_one_letter_code
_entity_poly.pdbx_strand_id
1 'polypeptide(L)'
;IHENGRGKLISIESEEKWKRSTESAIPEHLTDIVTIQVMEPVAEIYRAIYKRGPNRAKDLWYKPRDQRFNYCGFLVHRYPELAKMRPNFFYLDGPDPDSVKGYMDSKGNMLPPVAADPIYWEDGLPEDFCMVIDTRLPNMDFLVDNLKRKYRLHWERANKRSTFYLINS
;
A
#
# COMPACT_ATOMS: atom_id res chain seq x y z
N ILE A 1 -7.23 11.92 16.59
CA ILE A 1 -8.48 12.72 16.38
C ILE A 1 -8.54 13.86 17.39
N HIS A 2 -8.16 15.08 17.02
CA HIS A 2 -8.25 16.34 17.78
C HIS A 2 -8.12 17.45 16.71
N GLU A 3 -8.86 18.56 16.63
CA GLU A 3 -9.91 19.24 17.40
C GLU A 3 -10.97 19.69 16.36
N ASN A 4 -12.27 19.63 16.66
CA ASN A 4 -13.46 19.84 15.78
C ASN A 4 -14.15 18.60 15.19
N GLY A 5 -13.69 17.37 15.46
CA GLY A 5 -14.43 16.16 15.08
C GLY A 5 -14.64 15.94 13.56
N ARG A 6 -14.01 16.75 12.70
CA ARG A 6 -14.08 16.60 11.24
C ARG A 6 -12.79 15.96 10.73
N GLY A 7 -12.73 14.63 10.77
CA GLY A 7 -11.75 13.91 9.98
C GLY A 7 -11.95 14.20 8.49
N LYS A 8 -10.88 14.14 7.71
CA LYS A 8 -10.96 14.16 6.25
C LYS A 8 -10.53 12.81 5.72
N LEU A 9 -11.27 12.27 4.77
CA LEU A 9 -10.92 11.09 4.00
C LEU A 9 -10.46 11.56 2.61
N ILE A 10 -9.33 11.05 2.16
CA ILE A 10 -8.86 11.28 0.80
C ILE A 10 -8.89 9.93 0.09
N SER A 11 -9.73 9.80 -0.95
CA SER A 11 -9.69 8.65 -1.85
C SER A 11 -8.75 8.98 -3.01
N ILE A 12 -7.84 8.06 -3.31
CA ILE A 12 -6.88 8.20 -4.41
C ILE A 12 -7.24 7.17 -5.46
N GLU A 13 -7.54 7.66 -6.65
CA GLU A 13 -8.01 6.85 -7.77
C GLU A 13 -6.97 6.92 -8.90
N SER A 14 -6.72 5.79 -9.56
CA SER A 14 -5.77 5.74 -10.68
C SER A 14 -6.35 6.29 -11.99
N GLU A 15 -7.67 6.30 -12.13
CA GLU A 15 -8.38 6.65 -13.37
C GLU A 15 -9.72 7.34 -13.08
N GLU A 16 -10.17 8.21 -14.00
CA GLU A 16 -11.42 8.97 -13.84
C GLU A 16 -12.66 8.05 -13.74
N LYS A 17 -12.63 6.88 -14.38
CA LYS A 17 -13.74 5.91 -14.29
C LYS A 17 -13.93 5.42 -12.85
N TRP A 18 -12.85 5.21 -12.11
CA TRP A 18 -12.88 4.76 -10.72
C TRP A 18 -13.34 5.88 -9.80
N LYS A 19 -12.87 7.11 -10.01
CA LYS A 19 -13.40 8.28 -9.32
C LYS A 19 -14.92 8.40 -9.47
N ARG A 20 -15.47 8.30 -10.67
CA ARG A 20 -16.94 8.35 -10.87
C ARG A 20 -17.67 7.24 -10.13
N SER A 21 -17.11 6.02 -10.15
CA SER A 21 -17.65 4.89 -9.39
C SER A 21 -17.65 5.20 -7.89
N THR A 22 -16.54 5.67 -7.35
CA THR A 22 -16.41 6.04 -5.93
C THR A 22 -17.35 7.18 -5.55
N GLU A 23 -17.43 8.25 -6.36
CA GLU A 23 -18.37 9.36 -6.17
C GLU A 23 -19.82 8.88 -6.06
N SER A 24 -20.23 7.94 -6.92
CA SER A 24 -21.60 7.40 -6.92
C SER A 24 -21.91 6.51 -5.71
N ALA A 25 -20.88 5.98 -5.05
CA ALA A 25 -21.01 5.09 -3.89
C ALA A 25 -20.94 5.82 -2.55
N ILE A 26 -20.51 7.09 -2.53
CA ILE A 26 -20.41 7.87 -1.30
C ILE A 26 -21.82 8.27 -0.82
N PRO A 27 -22.21 7.90 0.41
CA PRO A 27 -23.43 8.41 1.02
C PRO A 27 -23.41 9.93 1.17
N GLU A 28 -24.54 10.60 0.95
CA GLU A 28 -24.69 12.06 1.02
C GLU A 28 -24.10 12.67 2.30
N HIS A 29 -24.29 12.01 3.45
CA HIS A 29 -23.79 12.51 4.75
C HIS A 29 -22.25 12.44 4.90
N LEU A 30 -21.52 11.85 3.94
CA LEU A 30 -20.06 11.76 3.95
C LEU A 30 -19.39 12.67 2.90
N THR A 31 -20.14 13.30 2.00
CA THR A 31 -19.57 14.10 0.90
C THR A 31 -18.71 15.27 1.40
N ASP A 32 -19.04 15.84 2.56
CA ASP A 32 -18.33 16.98 3.13
C ASP A 32 -16.96 16.62 3.75
N ILE A 33 -16.72 15.33 3.98
CA ILE A 33 -15.48 14.83 4.59
C ILE A 33 -14.62 14.02 3.63
N VAL A 34 -15.16 13.59 2.48
CA VAL A 34 -14.43 12.82 1.47
C VAL A 34 -13.98 13.73 0.33
N THR A 35 -12.68 13.73 0.04
CA THR A 35 -12.11 14.33 -1.17
C THR A 35 -11.55 13.22 -2.05
N ILE A 36 -11.99 13.14 -3.31
CA ILE A 36 -11.47 12.18 -4.27
C ILE A 36 -10.47 12.89 -5.18
N GLN A 37 -9.31 12.27 -5.39
CA GLN A 37 -8.28 12.78 -6.28
C GLN A 37 -7.88 11.68 -7.26
N VAL A 38 -7.73 12.05 -8.54
CA VAL A 38 -7.14 11.16 -9.54
C VAL A 38 -5.65 11.44 -9.60
N MET A 39 -4.84 10.40 -9.38
CA MET A 39 -3.39 10.48 -9.43
C MET A 39 -2.84 9.29 -10.20
N GLU A 40 -1.78 9.48 -10.98
CA GLU A 40 -1.09 8.39 -11.65
C GLU A 40 0.04 7.87 -10.74
N PRO A 41 0.05 6.57 -10.39
CA PRO A 41 1.14 6.01 -9.60
C PRO A 41 2.42 5.93 -10.43
N VAL A 42 3.57 6.14 -9.79
CA VAL A 42 4.88 5.89 -10.39
C VAL A 42 5.36 4.49 -10.01
N ALA A 43 5.88 3.74 -10.97
CA ALA A 43 6.56 2.47 -10.73
C ALA A 43 8.07 2.71 -10.52
N GLU A 44 8.65 2.06 -9.52
CA GLU A 44 10.09 2.14 -9.23
C GLU A 44 10.63 0.83 -8.65
N ILE A 45 11.96 0.67 -8.70
CA ILE A 45 12.64 -0.47 -8.05
C ILE A 45 13.02 -0.06 -6.62
N TYR A 46 12.41 -0.70 -5.63
CA TYR A 46 12.75 -0.56 -4.23
C TYR A 46 13.70 -1.67 -3.78
N ARG A 47 14.76 -1.32 -3.05
CA ARG A 47 15.68 -2.29 -2.44
C ARG A 47 15.05 -2.84 -1.15
N ALA A 48 14.30 -3.93 -1.28
CA ALA A 48 13.54 -4.51 -0.19
C ALA A 48 14.31 -5.61 0.54
N ILE A 49 13.94 -5.84 1.80
CA ILE A 49 14.26 -7.04 2.56
C ILE A 49 13.21 -8.12 2.24
N TYR A 50 13.64 -9.36 2.07
CA TYR A 50 12.77 -10.52 1.90
C TYR A 50 13.14 -11.61 2.90
N LYS A 51 12.31 -11.78 3.95
CA LYS A 51 12.62 -12.64 5.11
C LYS A 51 12.07 -14.06 4.99
N ARG A 52 11.05 -14.28 4.14
CA ARG A 52 10.25 -15.54 4.16
C ARG A 52 10.67 -16.64 3.18
N GLY A 53 11.84 -16.52 2.54
CA GLY A 53 12.42 -17.59 1.71
C GLY A 53 11.69 -17.86 0.38
N PRO A 54 12.26 -18.70 -0.51
CA PRO A 54 11.99 -18.71 -1.96
C PRO A 54 10.64 -19.28 -2.43
N ASN A 55 9.70 -19.64 -1.54
CA ASN A 55 8.47 -20.34 -1.92
C ASN A 55 7.39 -19.46 -2.58
N ARG A 56 7.59 -18.13 -2.66
CA ARG A 56 6.70 -17.20 -3.40
C ARG A 56 7.45 -16.41 -4.48
N ALA A 57 8.44 -17.02 -5.12
CA ALA A 57 9.29 -16.38 -6.14
C ALA A 57 8.58 -15.84 -7.38
N LYS A 58 7.27 -16.08 -7.55
CA LYS A 58 6.47 -15.58 -8.67
C LYS A 58 6.24 -14.06 -8.63
N ASP A 59 6.30 -13.45 -7.44
CA ASP A 59 6.03 -12.02 -7.24
C ASP A 59 7.33 -11.19 -7.16
N LEU A 60 8.49 -11.82 -7.40
CA LEU A 60 9.81 -11.18 -7.38
C LEU A 60 10.25 -10.79 -8.79
N TRP A 61 10.59 -9.51 -8.99
CA TRP A 61 11.19 -9.03 -10.24
C TRP A 61 12.63 -9.53 -10.42
N TYR A 62 13.39 -9.62 -9.31
CA TYR A 62 14.75 -10.11 -9.30
C TYR A 62 15.00 -11.07 -8.14
N LYS A 63 15.48 -12.28 -8.45
CA LYS A 63 15.90 -13.28 -7.47
C LYS A 63 17.43 -13.30 -7.37
N PRO A 64 18.03 -12.92 -6.23
CA PRO A 64 19.47 -13.01 -6.05
C PRO A 64 19.92 -14.48 -6.08
N ARG A 65 21.07 -14.75 -6.73
CA ARG A 65 21.68 -16.08 -6.78
C ARG A 65 22.29 -16.48 -5.42
N ASP A 66 22.76 -15.50 -4.66
CA ASP A 66 23.28 -15.70 -3.31
C ASP A 66 22.17 -15.42 -2.29
N GLN A 67 21.68 -16.49 -1.65
CA GLN A 67 20.61 -16.45 -0.66
C GLN A 67 21.06 -15.88 0.70
N ARG A 68 22.35 -15.55 0.87
CA ARG A 68 22.86 -14.87 2.08
C ARG A 68 22.46 -13.40 2.13
N PHE A 69 22.06 -12.82 1.00
CA PHE A 69 21.52 -11.47 0.96
C PHE A 69 20.00 -11.51 1.10
N ASN A 70 19.49 -10.99 2.22
CA ASN A 70 18.05 -10.76 2.38
C ASN A 70 17.55 -9.59 1.53
N TYR A 71 18.39 -8.95 0.71
CA TYR A 71 18.00 -7.79 -0.10
C TYR A 71 17.77 -8.17 -1.56
N CYS A 72 16.69 -7.67 -2.14
CA CYS A 72 16.42 -7.77 -3.57
C CYS A 72 15.66 -6.56 -4.10
N GLY A 73 15.67 -6.37 -5.42
CA GLY A 73 14.89 -5.33 -6.08
C GLY A 73 13.44 -5.79 -6.23
N PHE A 74 12.51 -5.03 -5.65
CA PHE A 74 11.09 -5.17 -5.85
C PHE A 74 10.59 -4.05 -6.76
N LEU A 75 9.85 -4.41 -7.80
CA LEU A 75 9.03 -3.42 -8.49
C LEU A 75 7.89 -3.04 -7.54
N VAL A 76 7.77 -1.76 -7.24
CA VAL A 76 6.75 -1.17 -6.36
C VAL A 76 6.10 0.00 -7.07
N HIS A 77 4.93 0.42 -6.59
CA HIS A 77 4.34 1.70 -6.98
C HIS A 77 4.21 2.62 -5.77
N ARG A 78 4.14 3.92 -6.04
CA ARG A 78 3.79 4.95 -5.05
C ARG A 78 3.17 6.17 -5.72
N TYR A 79 2.59 7.03 -4.91
CA TYR A 79 2.09 8.35 -5.31
C TYR A 79 3.01 9.43 -4.71
N PRO A 80 3.97 9.98 -5.49
CA PRO A 80 4.93 10.96 -5.00
C PRO A 80 4.29 12.17 -4.29
N GLU A 81 3.12 12.58 -4.75
CA GLU A 81 2.30 13.66 -4.19
C GLU A 81 1.92 13.41 -2.73
N LEU A 82 1.79 12.13 -2.35
CA LEU A 82 1.42 11.72 -1.00
C LEU A 82 2.63 11.62 -0.06
N ALA A 83 3.88 11.82 -0.52
CA ALA A 83 5.07 11.58 0.31
C ALA A 83 5.10 12.39 1.62
N LYS A 84 4.40 13.53 1.67
CA LYS A 84 4.29 14.40 2.86
C LYS A 84 3.06 14.11 3.73
N MET A 85 2.18 13.20 3.30
CA MET A 85 0.99 12.81 4.06
C MET A 85 1.36 12.06 5.32
N ARG A 86 0.64 12.33 6.41
CA ARG A 86 0.77 11.64 7.70
C ARG A 86 -0.62 11.24 8.20
N PRO A 87 -1.27 10.27 7.55
CA PRO A 87 -2.61 9.87 7.92
C PRO A 87 -2.60 9.17 9.29
N ASN A 88 -3.71 9.23 10.03
CA ASN A 88 -3.98 8.32 11.15
C ASN A 88 -4.57 6.99 10.66
N PHE A 89 -5.10 6.95 9.43
CA PHE A 89 -5.72 5.77 8.85
C PHE A 89 -5.37 5.62 7.37
N PHE A 90 -4.98 4.41 6.96
CA PHE A 90 -4.71 4.06 5.57
C PHE A 90 -5.44 2.77 5.18
N TYR A 91 -6.21 2.81 4.09
CA TYR A 91 -6.89 1.66 3.51
C TYR A 91 -6.29 1.37 2.15
N LEU A 92 -5.83 0.13 1.93
CA LEU A 92 -5.17 -0.29 0.71
C LEU A 92 -5.95 -1.41 0.01
N ASP A 93 -6.54 -1.06 -1.14
CA ASP A 93 -7.36 -1.96 -1.98
C ASP A 93 -6.98 -1.92 -3.47
N GLY A 94 -6.20 -0.93 -3.89
CA GLY A 94 -5.79 -0.73 -5.28
C GLY A 94 -4.36 -0.23 -5.42
N PRO A 95 -3.88 0.00 -6.66
CA PRO A 95 -4.64 -0.03 -7.91
C PRO A 95 -4.75 -1.43 -8.54
N ASP A 96 -5.52 -1.52 -9.63
CA ASP A 96 -5.48 -2.66 -10.54
C ASP A 96 -4.09 -2.76 -11.20
N PRO A 97 -3.53 -3.96 -11.43
CA PRO A 97 -2.29 -4.12 -12.19
C PRO A 97 -2.26 -3.31 -13.49
N ASP A 98 -3.35 -3.31 -14.26
CA ASP A 98 -3.45 -2.63 -15.56
C ASP A 98 -3.43 -1.11 -15.44
N SER A 99 -3.78 -0.57 -14.27
CA SER A 99 -3.71 0.86 -13.98
C SER A 99 -2.28 1.33 -13.67
N VAL A 100 -1.29 0.44 -13.52
CA VAL A 100 0.11 0.81 -13.26
C VAL A 100 0.96 0.48 -14.48
N LYS A 101 1.31 1.52 -15.26
CA LYS A 101 2.15 1.35 -16.46
C LYS A 101 3.51 0.76 -16.10
N GLY A 102 3.92 -0.25 -16.86
CA GLY A 102 5.25 -0.87 -16.73
C GLY A 102 5.36 -1.93 -15.62
N TYR A 103 4.24 -2.34 -15.02
CA TYR A 103 4.21 -3.35 -13.96
C TYR A 103 4.24 -4.80 -14.47
N MET A 104 5.25 -5.13 -15.27
CA MET A 104 5.40 -6.43 -15.94
C MET A 104 6.70 -7.15 -15.56
N ASP A 105 6.66 -8.48 -15.57
CA ASP A 105 7.85 -9.33 -15.47
C ASP A 105 8.64 -9.38 -16.79
N SER A 106 9.78 -10.06 -16.79
CA SER A 106 10.64 -10.22 -17.98
C SER A 106 10.02 -11.05 -19.11
N LYS A 107 8.86 -11.67 -18.87
CA LYS A 107 8.08 -12.44 -19.85
C LYS A 107 6.84 -11.69 -20.32
N GLY A 108 6.62 -10.45 -19.85
CA GLY A 108 5.45 -9.64 -20.17
C GLY A 108 4.20 -9.98 -19.37
N ASN A 109 4.29 -10.77 -18.29
CA ASN A 109 3.15 -11.01 -17.40
C ASN A 109 2.98 -9.82 -16.46
N MET A 110 1.74 -9.40 -16.24
CA MET A 110 1.41 -8.40 -15.22
C MET A 110 1.74 -8.93 -13.82
N LEU A 111 2.44 -8.11 -13.04
CA LEU A 111 2.73 -8.39 -11.64
C LEU A 111 1.66 -7.74 -10.74
N PRO A 112 1.36 -8.33 -9.58
CA PRO A 112 0.46 -7.69 -8.63
C PRO A 112 1.11 -6.40 -8.08
N PRO A 113 0.43 -5.24 -8.15
CA PRO A 113 0.98 -3.98 -7.68
C PRO A 113 1.22 -3.99 -6.17
N VAL A 114 2.41 -3.56 -5.78
CA VAL A 114 2.87 -3.45 -4.39
C VAL A 114 3.08 -1.98 -4.05
N ALA A 115 2.30 -1.46 -3.12
CA ALA A 115 2.34 -0.09 -2.64
C ALA A 115 3.50 0.11 -1.66
N ALA A 116 4.37 1.06 -1.98
CA ALA A 116 5.48 1.45 -1.12
C ALA A 116 5.21 2.72 -0.30
N ASP A 117 4.09 3.43 -0.52
CA ASP A 117 3.79 4.69 0.18
C ASP A 117 3.95 4.61 1.71
N PRO A 118 3.47 3.55 2.41
CA PRO A 118 3.64 3.45 3.86
C PRO A 118 5.10 3.46 4.32
N ILE A 119 6.04 2.92 3.53
CA ILE A 119 7.47 2.92 3.83
C ILE A 119 8.03 4.35 3.87
N TYR A 120 7.52 5.22 2.99
CA TYR A 120 7.96 6.61 2.89
C TYR A 120 7.28 7.52 3.93
N TRP A 121 6.11 7.13 4.45
CA TRP A 121 5.40 7.88 5.50
C TRP A 121 5.89 7.56 6.91
N GLU A 122 6.37 6.33 7.10
CA GLU A 122 6.56 5.68 8.40
C GLU A 122 7.18 6.56 9.49
N ASP A 123 8.26 7.28 9.16
CA ASP A 123 9.04 8.09 10.10
C ASP A 123 8.22 9.23 10.72
N GLY A 124 7.13 9.68 10.09
CA GLY A 124 6.27 10.73 10.63
C GLY A 124 4.86 10.29 10.96
N LEU A 125 4.52 9.00 10.86
CA LEU A 125 3.17 8.53 11.16
C LEU A 125 2.82 8.78 12.65
N PRO A 126 1.61 9.25 12.95
CA PRO A 126 1.16 9.47 14.31
C PRO A 126 1.01 8.14 15.06
N GLU A 127 1.07 8.17 16.39
CA GLU A 127 1.01 6.97 17.24
C GLU A 127 -0.29 6.18 17.10
N ASP A 128 -1.40 6.85 16.82
CA ASP A 128 -2.71 6.24 16.58
C ASP A 128 -2.89 5.72 15.14
N PHE A 129 -1.80 5.60 14.36
CA PHE A 129 -1.86 5.10 12.99
C PHE A 129 -2.35 3.66 12.89
N CYS A 130 -3.30 3.46 11.98
CA CYS A 130 -3.85 2.16 11.61
C CYS A 130 -3.84 1.99 10.08
N MET A 131 -3.38 0.84 9.61
CA MET A 131 -3.43 0.47 8.20
C MET A 131 -4.21 -0.82 8.00
N VAL A 132 -5.13 -0.81 7.03
CA VAL A 132 -5.91 -1.98 6.59
C VAL A 132 -5.54 -2.29 5.15
N ILE A 133 -5.22 -3.55 4.89
CA ILE A 133 -4.93 -4.09 3.56
C ILE A 133 -6.02 -5.10 3.23
N ASP A 134 -6.76 -4.85 2.15
CA ASP A 134 -7.90 -5.68 1.76
C ASP A 134 -7.52 -6.62 0.62
N THR A 135 -7.57 -7.93 0.86
CA THR A 135 -7.25 -9.01 -0.10
C THR A 135 -5.87 -9.01 -0.77
N ARG A 136 -5.00 -8.01 -0.52
CA ARG A 136 -3.69 -7.84 -1.17
C ARG A 136 -2.54 -8.50 -0.39
N LEU A 137 -2.45 -9.84 -0.46
CA LEU A 137 -1.38 -10.59 0.23
C LEU A 137 0.06 -10.17 -0.13
N PRO A 138 0.41 -9.83 -1.39
CA PRO A 138 1.76 -9.34 -1.72
C PRO A 138 2.12 -8.05 -0.97
N ASN A 139 1.17 -7.13 -0.80
CA ASN A 139 1.35 -5.90 -0.02
C ASN A 139 1.57 -6.20 1.46
N MET A 140 0.76 -7.09 2.04
CA MET A 140 0.95 -7.53 3.43
C MET A 140 2.34 -8.13 3.64
N ASP A 141 2.77 -9.06 2.77
CA ASP A 141 4.08 -9.71 2.89
C ASP A 141 5.23 -8.70 2.76
N PHE A 142 5.16 -7.84 1.75
CA PHE A 142 6.15 -6.80 1.50
C PHE A 142 6.27 -5.85 2.70
N LEU A 143 5.15 -5.33 3.21
CA LEU A 143 5.16 -4.34 4.30
C LEU A 143 5.63 -4.95 5.63
N VAL A 144 5.25 -6.19 5.96
CA VAL A 144 5.79 -6.87 7.16
C VAL A 144 7.31 -6.99 7.13
N ASP A 145 7.89 -7.22 5.96
CA ASP A 145 9.33 -7.42 5.84
C ASP A 145 10.11 -6.10 5.81
N ASN A 146 9.47 -4.99 5.37
CA ASN A 146 10.14 -3.73 5.01
C ASN A 146 9.81 -2.50 5.87
N LEU A 147 8.72 -2.52 6.64
CA LEU A 147 8.46 -1.48 7.64
C LEU A 147 9.53 -1.53 8.75
N LYS A 148 10.04 -0.36 9.15
CA LYS A 148 11.10 -0.17 10.15
C LYS A 148 10.57 -0.06 11.57
N ARG A 149 9.38 0.53 11.74
CA ARG A 149 8.69 0.65 13.02
C ARG A 149 8.00 -0.67 13.38
N LYS A 150 7.62 -0.81 14.65
CA LYS A 150 6.97 -2.02 15.14
C LYS A 150 5.47 -1.92 14.94
N TYR A 151 4.90 -2.94 14.31
CA TYR A 151 3.45 -3.06 14.13
C TYR A 151 2.96 -4.38 14.71
N ARG A 152 1.77 -4.33 15.33
CA ARG A 152 0.99 -5.53 15.65
C ARG A 152 0.14 -5.85 14.42
N LEU A 153 0.38 -7.00 13.82
CA LEU A 153 -0.41 -7.51 12.69
C LEU A 153 -1.59 -8.35 13.21
N HIS A 154 -2.80 -8.00 12.80
CA HIS A 154 -3.98 -8.84 12.92
C HIS A 154 -4.38 -9.34 11.52
N TRP A 155 -4.42 -10.66 11.34
CA TRP A 155 -4.78 -11.27 10.06
C TRP A 155 -6.11 -12.02 10.17
N GLU A 156 -7.12 -11.52 9.46
CA GLU A 156 -8.43 -12.16 9.36
C GLU A 156 -8.48 -13.02 8.10
N ARG A 157 -8.08 -14.29 8.25
CA ARG A 157 -7.97 -15.23 7.12
C ARG A 157 -9.26 -15.40 6.33
N ALA A 158 -10.42 -15.39 6.98
CA ALA A 158 -11.72 -15.55 6.33
C ALA A 158 -12.02 -14.41 5.34
N ASN A 159 -11.65 -13.19 5.72
CA ASN A 159 -11.87 -11.98 4.92
C ASN A 159 -10.66 -11.62 4.05
N LYS A 160 -9.55 -12.38 4.15
CA LYS A 160 -8.24 -12.05 3.55
C LYS A 160 -7.77 -10.61 3.87
N ARG A 161 -8.19 -10.10 5.02
CA ARG A 161 -7.92 -8.73 5.48
C ARG A 161 -6.78 -8.74 6.48
N SER A 162 -5.90 -7.75 6.38
CA SER A 162 -4.76 -7.59 7.29
C SER A 162 -4.75 -6.19 7.87
N THR A 163 -4.65 -6.09 9.19
CA THR A 163 -4.62 -4.81 9.90
C THR A 163 -3.32 -4.65 10.66
N PHE A 164 -2.64 -3.54 10.43
CA PHE A 164 -1.40 -3.15 11.08
C PHE A 164 -1.73 -2.05 12.08
N TYR A 165 -1.46 -2.31 13.35
CA TYR A 165 -1.53 -1.32 14.41
C TYR A 165 -0.11 -0.91 14.78
N LEU A 166 0.21 0.37 14.68
CA LEU A 166 1.49 0.87 15.13
C LEU A 166 1.62 0.67 16.65
N ILE A 167 2.77 0.16 17.10
CA ILE A 167 3.07 -0.07 18.52
C ILE A 167 3.94 1.08 19.01
N ASN A 168 3.51 1.76 20.08
CA ASN A 168 4.32 2.75 20.77
C ASN A 168 5.59 2.08 21.30
N SER A 169 6.75 2.64 20.92
CA SER A 169 8.07 2.18 21.37
C SER A 169 8.48 2.94 22.61
#